data_AF-A0A6P2SLA7-F1
#
_entry.id   AF-A0A6P2SLA7-F1
#
_cell.length_a   1.000
_cell.length_b   1.000
_cell.length_c   1.000
_cell.angle_alpha   90.00
_cell.angle_beta   90.00
_cell.angle_gamma   90.00
#
_symmetry.space_group_name_H-M   'P 1'
#
loop_
_entity.id
_entity.type
_entity.pdbx_description
1 polymer ?
#
loop_
_entity_poly.entity_id
_entity_poly.type
_entity_poly.pdbx_seq_one_letter_code
_entity_poly.pdbx_strand_id
1 'polypeptide(L)'
;MPTDEQRLSAIEAARTGDPRALERLLRLCQPDARRYAQRNCFISDVDDAVQEALLIVSRKVASVRTLAAFSGWLFSVVRRECRRLGRKALHYDPYDEEAVDRWLASRDTDALRRELVDALESLPQDYRDILLMRDFEALTIAEIAARTGVSPAAAKSRLHRARTLAREYLLA
;
A
#
# COMPACT_ATOMS: atom_id res chain seq x y z
N MET A 1 0.76 -16.95 17.41
CA MET A 1 1.77 -16.53 16.42
C MET A 1 2.75 -17.69 16.24
N PRO A 2 3.19 -18.04 15.03
CA PRO A 2 4.28 -18.99 14.87
C PRO A 2 5.51 -18.45 15.58
N THR A 3 6.29 -19.32 16.23
CA THR A 3 7.55 -18.89 16.85
C THR A 3 8.54 -18.44 15.79
N ASP A 4 9.45 -17.52 16.12
CA ASP A 4 10.48 -17.04 15.18
C ASP A 4 11.30 -18.20 14.59
N GLU A 5 11.52 -19.24 15.40
CA GLU A 5 12.16 -20.50 15.00
C GLU A 5 11.41 -21.23 13.87
N GLN A 6 10.08 -21.32 13.94
CA GLN A 6 9.25 -21.93 12.89
C GLN A 6 9.31 -21.14 11.58
N ARG A 7 9.39 -19.81 11.66
CA ARG A 7 9.56 -18.94 10.47
C ARG A 7 10.93 -19.13 9.84
N LEU A 8 11.99 -19.12 10.64
CA LEU A 8 13.36 -19.31 10.16
C LEU A 8 13.53 -20.68 9.47
N SER A 9 13.02 -21.75 10.10
CA SER A 9 13.04 -23.10 9.52
C SER A 9 12.27 -23.18 8.20
N ALA A 10 11.09 -22.55 8.12
CA ALA A 10 10.32 -22.50 6.88
C ALA A 10 11.04 -21.73 5.76
N ILE A 11 11.73 -20.62 6.09
CA ILE A 11 12.54 -19.87 5.13
C ILE A 11 13.69 -20.73 4.63
N GLU A 12 14.42 -21.39 5.52
CA GLU A 12 15.57 -22.22 5.16
C GLU A 12 15.19 -23.36 4.22
N ALA A 13 14.17 -24.15 4.57
CA ALA A 13 13.70 -25.24 3.71
C ALA A 13 13.11 -24.74 2.38
N ALA A 14 12.45 -23.58 2.36
CA ALA A 14 11.96 -22.97 1.13
C ALA A 14 13.10 -22.52 0.21
N ARG A 15 14.23 -22.04 0.77
CA ARG A 15 15.42 -21.66 0.00
C ARG A 15 16.07 -22.84 -0.71
N THR A 16 16.01 -24.03 -0.11
CA THR A 16 16.55 -25.26 -0.70
C THR A 16 15.60 -25.91 -1.71
N GLY A 17 14.45 -25.29 -1.99
CA GLY A 17 13.51 -25.74 -3.01
C GLY A 17 12.41 -26.69 -2.53
N ASP A 18 12.18 -26.84 -1.21
CA ASP A 18 11.03 -27.62 -0.71
C ASP A 18 9.71 -26.89 -1.03
N PRO A 19 8.84 -27.44 -1.91
CA PRO A 19 7.59 -26.79 -2.28
C PRO A 19 6.61 -26.65 -1.11
N ARG A 20 6.62 -27.59 -0.16
CA ARG A 20 5.76 -27.54 1.04
C ARG A 20 6.25 -26.48 2.01
N ALA A 21 7.57 -26.33 2.15
CA ALA A 21 8.15 -25.23 2.93
C ALA A 21 7.83 -23.87 2.32
N LEU A 22 7.90 -23.77 0.99
CA LEU A 22 7.52 -22.56 0.27
C LEU A 22 6.05 -22.17 0.53
N GLU A 23 5.15 -23.13 0.39
CA GLU A 23 3.72 -22.90 0.64
C GLU A 23 3.45 -22.49 2.09
N ARG A 24 4.09 -23.14 3.06
CA ARG A 24 4.05 -22.72 4.48
C ARG A 24 4.58 -21.31 4.65
N LEU A 25 5.73 -20.97 4.07
CA LEU A 25 6.32 -19.65 4.15
C LEU A 25 5.36 -18.57 3.61
N LEU A 26 4.77 -18.78 2.43
CA LEU A 26 3.84 -17.83 1.83
C LEU A 26 2.61 -17.58 2.73
N ARG A 27 2.05 -18.64 3.32
CA ARG A 27 0.95 -18.52 4.31
C ARG A 27 1.37 -17.72 5.55
N LEU A 28 2.60 -17.93 6.03
CA LEU A 28 3.13 -17.20 7.19
C LEU A 28 3.39 -15.72 6.89
N CYS A 29 3.78 -15.39 5.65
CA CYS A 29 4.11 -14.03 5.21
C CYS A 29 2.86 -13.20 4.90
N GLN A 30 1.81 -13.82 4.38
CA GLN A 30 0.64 -13.11 3.85
C GLN A 30 0.00 -12.14 4.86
N PRO A 31 -0.22 -12.49 6.15
CA PRO A 31 -0.82 -11.56 7.11
C PRO A 31 0.07 -10.35 7.41
N ASP A 32 1.38 -10.54 7.50
CA ASP A 32 2.35 -9.46 7.76
C ASP A 32 2.46 -8.54 6.54
N ALA A 33 2.55 -9.12 5.33
CA ALA A 33 2.56 -8.37 4.08
C ALA A 33 1.27 -7.55 3.91
N ARG A 34 0.10 -8.14 4.21
CA ARG A 34 -1.19 -7.43 4.15
C ARG A 34 -1.26 -6.31 5.16
N ARG A 35 -0.88 -6.51 6.43
CA ARG A 35 -0.85 -5.44 7.44
C ARG A 35 0.07 -4.29 7.02
N TYR A 36 1.26 -4.61 6.51
CA TYR A 36 2.17 -3.60 6.01
C TYR A 36 1.56 -2.85 4.82
N ALA A 37 0.98 -3.55 3.85
CA ALA A 37 0.36 -2.96 2.68
C ALA A 37 -0.86 -2.08 3.04
N GLN A 38 -1.71 -2.52 3.97
CA GLN A 38 -2.86 -1.74 4.44
C GLN A 38 -2.45 -0.38 5.01
N ARG A 39 -1.24 -0.24 5.54
CA ARG A 39 -0.75 1.05 6.07
C ARG A 39 0.01 1.88 5.05
N ASN A 40 0.69 1.23 4.10
CA ASN A 40 1.65 1.91 3.22
C ASN A 40 1.15 2.08 1.77
N CYS A 41 0.10 1.38 1.38
CA CYS A 41 -0.40 1.36 0.01
C CYS A 41 -1.64 2.27 -0.05
N PHE A 42 -1.40 3.52 -0.40
CA PHE A 42 -2.46 4.52 -0.50
C PHE A 42 -3.17 4.40 -1.83
N ILE A 43 -2.43 4.39 -2.95
CA ILE A 43 -3.00 4.48 -4.30
C ILE A 43 -3.42 3.11 -4.86
N SER A 44 -2.60 2.07 -4.64
CA SER A 44 -2.82 0.74 -5.21
C SER A 44 -3.78 -0.12 -4.40
N ASP A 45 -4.38 -1.12 -5.04
CA ASP A 45 -5.09 -2.18 -4.33
C ASP A 45 -4.13 -2.95 -3.42
N VAL A 46 -4.51 -3.10 -2.15
CA VAL A 46 -3.72 -3.84 -1.16
C VAL A 46 -3.60 -5.31 -1.56
N ASP A 47 -4.66 -5.90 -2.09
CA ASP A 47 -4.71 -7.33 -2.31
C ASP A 47 -3.87 -7.73 -3.53
N ASP A 48 -3.92 -6.92 -4.58
CA ASP A 48 -3.07 -7.06 -5.76
C ASP A 48 -1.59 -6.87 -5.39
N ALA A 49 -1.26 -5.85 -4.60
CA ALA A 49 0.11 -5.60 -4.20
C ALA A 49 0.69 -6.71 -3.33
N VAL A 50 -0.09 -7.27 -2.41
CA VAL A 50 0.30 -8.42 -1.60
C VAL A 50 0.47 -9.65 -2.46
N GLN A 51 -0.42 -9.90 -3.41
CA GLN A 51 -0.32 -11.05 -4.31
C GLN A 51 0.97 -10.99 -5.14
N GLU A 52 1.25 -9.85 -5.77
CA GLU A 52 2.47 -9.62 -6.55
C GLU A 52 3.73 -9.76 -5.70
N ALA A 53 3.70 -9.25 -4.46
CA ALA A 53 4.80 -9.41 -3.53
C ALA A 53 5.04 -10.88 -3.18
N LEU A 54 3.99 -11.67 -2.92
CA LEU A 54 4.10 -13.10 -2.63
C LEU A 54 4.58 -13.91 -3.85
N LEU A 55 4.19 -13.53 -5.07
CA LEU A 55 4.74 -14.12 -6.31
C LEU A 55 6.24 -13.82 -6.48
N ILE A 56 6.71 -12.66 -6.04
CA ILE A 56 8.14 -12.35 -6.03
C ILE A 56 8.86 -13.16 -4.96
N VAL A 57 8.28 -13.28 -3.77
CA VAL A 57 8.82 -14.12 -2.68
C VAL A 57 8.97 -15.55 -3.17
N SER A 58 7.96 -16.11 -3.84
CA SER A 58 8.00 -17.50 -4.31
C SER A 58 9.15 -17.76 -5.30
N ARG A 59 9.46 -16.78 -6.16
CA ARG A 59 10.53 -16.88 -7.16
C ARG A 59 11.91 -16.52 -6.62
N LYS A 60 12.00 -15.70 -5.57
CA LYS A 60 13.26 -15.09 -5.12
C LYS A 60 13.69 -15.47 -3.71
N VAL A 61 12.91 -16.26 -2.96
CA VAL A 61 13.27 -16.66 -1.60
C VAL A 61 14.67 -17.27 -1.52
N ALA A 62 15.08 -18.07 -2.51
CA ALA A 62 16.42 -18.66 -2.59
C ALA A 62 17.57 -17.63 -2.57
N SER A 63 17.31 -16.39 -3.02
CA SER A 63 18.30 -15.31 -3.04
C SER A 63 18.53 -14.62 -1.69
N VAL A 64 17.69 -14.89 -0.69
CA VAL A 64 17.83 -14.31 0.65
C VAL A 64 19.03 -14.93 1.35
N ARG A 65 20.11 -14.14 1.53
CA ARG A 65 21.37 -14.63 2.13
C ARG A 65 21.28 -14.78 3.66
N THR A 66 20.57 -13.86 4.31
CA THR A 66 20.47 -13.77 5.77
C THR A 66 19.01 -13.93 6.19
N LEU A 67 18.70 -14.99 6.94
CA LEU A 67 17.32 -15.29 7.34
C LEU A 67 16.69 -14.16 8.18
N ALA A 68 17.48 -13.54 9.07
CA ALA A 68 17.05 -12.40 9.88
C ALA A 68 16.66 -11.15 9.05
N ALA A 69 17.16 -11.02 7.82
CA ALA A 69 16.84 -9.91 6.92
C ALA A 69 15.54 -10.13 6.13
N PHE A 70 14.94 -11.33 6.21
CA PHE A 70 13.80 -11.71 5.38
C PHE A 70 12.61 -10.76 5.53
N SER A 71 12.24 -10.37 6.76
CA SER A 71 11.10 -9.48 6.99
C SER A 71 11.31 -8.09 6.36
N GLY A 72 12.51 -7.51 6.51
CA GLY A 72 12.85 -6.24 5.88
C GLY A 72 12.83 -6.33 4.35
N TRP A 73 13.32 -7.44 3.80
CA TRP A 73 13.23 -7.72 2.37
C TRP A 73 11.78 -7.86 1.88
N LEU A 74 10.95 -8.62 2.60
CA LEU A 74 9.52 -8.77 2.29
C LEU A 74 8.82 -7.41 2.24
N PHE A 75 9.00 -6.56 3.25
CA PHE A 75 8.38 -5.23 3.29
C PHE A 75 8.90 -4.32 2.18
N SER A 76 10.18 -4.45 1.81
CA SER A 76 10.75 -3.73 0.67
C SER A 76 10.09 -4.16 -0.66
N VAL A 77 9.83 -5.46 -0.83
CA VAL A 77 9.09 -6.00 -1.99
C VAL A 77 7.65 -5.47 -2.00
N VAL A 78 6.93 -5.54 -0.87
CA VAL A 78 5.56 -5.02 -0.76
C VAL A 78 5.51 -3.53 -1.10
N ARG A 79 6.41 -2.71 -0.55
CA ARG A 79 6.50 -1.28 -0.85
C ARG A 79 6.72 -1.03 -2.34
N ARG A 80 7.62 -1.80 -2.96
CA ARG A 80 7.91 -1.70 -4.40
C ARG A 80 6.70 -2.00 -5.26
N GLU A 81 5.95 -3.06 -4.93
CA GLU A 81 4.76 -3.43 -5.70
C GLU A 81 3.61 -2.44 -5.52
N CYS A 82 3.42 -1.89 -4.31
CA CYS A 82 2.45 -0.81 -4.11
C CYS A 82 2.80 0.44 -4.91
N ARG A 83 4.08 0.82 -4.97
CA ARG A 83 4.54 1.91 -5.84
C ARG A 83 4.28 1.60 -7.31
N ARG A 84 4.69 0.42 -7.79
CA ARG A 84 4.52 0.00 -9.20
C ARG A 84 3.05 0.00 -9.64
N LEU A 85 2.16 -0.58 -8.83
CA LEU A 85 0.72 -0.61 -9.13
C LEU A 85 0.11 0.78 -9.04
N GLY A 86 0.57 1.61 -8.08
CA GLY A 86 0.19 3.02 -7.99
C GLY A 86 0.53 3.79 -9.26
N ARG A 87 1.75 3.64 -9.79
CA ARG A 87 2.16 4.24 -11.07
C ARG A 87 1.24 3.83 -12.22
N LYS A 88 0.96 2.53 -12.31
CA LYS A 88 0.10 1.99 -13.38
C LYS A 88 -1.32 2.58 -13.30
N ALA A 89 -1.86 2.76 -12.10
CA ALA A 89 -3.17 3.37 -11.90
C ALA A 89 -3.20 4.87 -12.24
N LEU A 90 -2.07 5.56 -12.13
CA LEU A 90 -1.96 7.01 -12.34
C LEU A 90 -1.47 7.42 -13.72
N HIS A 91 -0.87 6.52 -14.50
CA HIS A 91 -0.21 6.83 -15.77
C HIS A 91 0.99 7.81 -15.65
N TYR A 92 1.50 8.05 -14.44
CA TYR A 92 2.76 8.76 -14.14
C TYR A 92 3.39 8.19 -12.84
N ASP A 93 4.63 8.56 -12.52
CA ASP A 93 5.26 8.16 -11.25
C ASP A 93 4.98 9.19 -10.13
N PRO A 94 4.03 8.93 -9.20
CA PRO A 94 3.80 9.82 -8.06
C PRO A 94 4.91 9.72 -7.00
N TYR A 95 5.87 8.82 -7.17
CA TYR A 95 6.97 8.59 -6.24
C TYR A 95 8.34 8.93 -6.86
N ASP A 96 8.38 9.60 -8.00
CA ASP A 96 9.60 10.23 -8.50
C ASP A 96 9.87 11.47 -7.65
N GLU A 97 10.65 11.27 -6.58
CA GLU A 97 10.95 12.30 -5.58
C GLU A 97 11.58 13.53 -6.23
N GLU A 98 12.47 13.36 -7.23
CA GLU A 98 13.07 14.50 -7.92
C GLU A 98 12.08 15.26 -8.80
N ALA A 99 11.20 14.56 -9.53
CA ALA A 99 10.17 15.21 -10.34
C ALA A 99 9.14 15.95 -9.46
N VAL A 100 8.76 15.34 -8.33
CA VAL A 100 7.87 15.97 -7.33
C VAL A 100 8.53 17.19 -6.73
N ASP A 101 9.80 17.11 -6.30
CA ASP A 101 10.52 18.23 -5.70
C ASP A 101 10.68 19.39 -6.71
N ARG A 102 11.03 19.09 -7.96
CA ARG A 102 11.08 20.12 -9.03
C ARG A 102 9.71 20.75 -9.28
N TRP A 103 8.64 19.96 -9.26
CA TRP A 103 7.28 20.46 -9.42
C TRP A 103 6.85 21.32 -8.23
N LEU A 104 7.13 20.91 -6.99
CA LEU A 104 6.82 21.68 -5.78
C LEU A 104 7.62 23.00 -5.73
N ALA A 105 8.92 22.94 -6.03
CA ALA A 105 9.81 24.11 -6.00
C ALA A 105 9.44 25.20 -7.01
N SER A 106 8.67 24.86 -8.04
CA SER A 106 8.27 25.80 -9.10
C SER A 106 6.85 26.33 -8.91
N ARG A 107 6.20 26.05 -7.77
CA ARG A 107 4.83 26.41 -7.43
C ARG A 107 4.84 27.19 -6.12
N ASP A 108 3.91 28.13 -5.96
CA ASP A 108 3.69 28.77 -4.67
C ASP A 108 3.04 27.77 -3.70
N THR A 109 3.71 27.49 -2.59
CA THR A 109 3.23 26.53 -1.58
C THR A 109 1.90 26.97 -0.98
N ASP A 110 1.67 28.27 -0.81
CA ASP A 110 0.42 28.77 -0.26
C ASP A 110 -0.73 28.67 -1.27
N ALA A 111 -0.45 28.85 -2.55
CA ALA A 111 -1.41 28.60 -3.63
C ALA A 111 -1.79 27.11 -3.68
N LEU A 112 -0.81 26.21 -3.68
CA LEU A 112 -1.06 24.75 -3.65
C LEU A 112 -1.90 24.32 -2.43
N ARG A 113 -1.65 24.92 -1.26
CA ARG A 113 -2.44 24.62 -0.06
C ARG A 113 -3.89 25.05 -0.24
N ARG A 114 -4.16 26.23 -0.81
CA ARG A 114 -5.52 26.70 -1.09
C ARG A 114 -6.22 25.80 -2.10
N GLU A 115 -5.58 25.47 -3.21
CA GLU A 115 -6.13 24.54 -4.22
C GLU A 115 -6.49 23.18 -3.62
N LEU A 116 -5.64 22.64 -2.74
CA LEU A 116 -5.92 21.39 -2.03
C LEU A 116 -7.11 21.52 -1.08
N VAL A 117 -7.22 22.61 -0.33
CA VAL A 117 -8.36 22.86 0.57
C VAL A 117 -9.65 22.97 -0.23
N ASP A 118 -9.65 23.76 -1.30
CA ASP A 118 -10.83 23.95 -2.17
C ASP A 118 -11.27 22.61 -2.79
N ALA A 119 -10.31 21.80 -3.25
CA ALA A 119 -10.58 20.46 -3.79
C ALA A 119 -11.15 19.50 -2.74
N LEU A 120 -10.72 19.60 -1.49
CA LEU A 120 -11.26 18.79 -0.39
C LEU A 120 -12.64 19.26 0.02
N GLU A 121 -12.88 20.57 0.06
CA GLU A 121 -14.16 21.19 0.41
C GLU A 121 -15.23 20.97 -0.67
N SER A 122 -14.84 20.81 -1.94
CA SER A 122 -15.76 20.50 -3.02
C SER A 122 -16.29 19.06 -2.96
N LEU A 123 -15.69 18.18 -2.16
CA LEU A 123 -16.14 16.80 -2.01
C LEU A 123 -17.40 16.71 -1.13
N PRO A 124 -18.38 15.85 -1.48
CA PRO A 124 -19.40 15.41 -0.55
C PRO A 124 -18.79 14.93 0.77
N GLN A 125 -19.44 15.24 1.90
CA GLN A 125 -18.90 15.02 3.24
C GLN A 125 -18.38 13.59 3.46
N ASP A 126 -19.17 12.57 3.11
CA ASP A 126 -18.77 11.15 3.26
C ASP A 126 -17.47 10.80 2.50
N TYR A 127 -17.22 11.45 1.36
CA TYR A 127 -16.00 11.25 0.56
C TYR A 127 -14.81 12.03 1.11
N ARG A 128 -15.04 13.24 1.61
CA ARG A 128 -13.99 14.00 2.30
C ARG A 128 -13.54 13.28 3.57
N ASP A 129 -14.49 12.86 4.40
CA ASP A 129 -14.22 12.24 5.69
C ASP A 129 -13.44 10.93 5.50
N ILE A 130 -13.83 10.09 4.54
CA ILE A 130 -13.13 8.83 4.27
C ILE A 130 -11.71 9.05 3.74
N LEU A 131 -11.51 10.10 2.94
CA LEU A 131 -10.19 10.47 2.41
C LEU A 131 -9.30 10.98 3.55
N LEU A 132 -9.81 11.86 4.43
CA LEU A 132 -9.07 12.35 5.59
C LEU A 132 -8.72 11.23 6.58
N MET A 133 -9.67 10.36 6.90
CA MET A 133 -9.39 9.18 7.74
C MET A 133 -8.28 8.30 7.15
N ARG A 134 -8.25 8.15 5.82
CA ARG A 134 -7.24 7.33 5.16
C ARG A 134 -5.88 8.01 5.05
N ASP A 135 -5.86 9.20 4.48
CA ASP A 135 -4.65 9.85 4.00
C ASP A 135 -4.05 10.82 5.05
N PHE A 136 -4.85 11.26 6.04
CA PHE A 136 -4.40 12.12 7.14
C PHE A 136 -4.28 11.36 8.48
N GLU A 137 -5.31 10.61 8.86
CA GLU A 137 -5.29 9.81 10.11
C GLU A 137 -4.61 8.44 9.94
N ALA A 138 -4.20 8.08 8.72
CA ALA A 138 -3.55 6.81 8.37
C ALA A 138 -4.37 5.54 8.75
N LEU A 139 -5.69 5.65 8.87
CA LEU A 139 -6.55 4.52 9.17
C LEU A 139 -6.57 3.52 8.01
N THR A 140 -6.61 2.24 8.33
CA THR A 140 -6.85 1.16 7.38
C THR A 140 -8.32 1.15 6.95
N ILE A 141 -8.62 0.51 5.81
CA ILE A 141 -10.01 0.34 5.34
C ILE A 141 -10.89 -0.35 6.40
N ALA A 142 -10.32 -1.27 7.19
CA ALA A 142 -11.06 -1.95 8.25
C ALA A 142 -11.40 -1.01 9.42
N GLU A 143 -10.45 -0.18 9.84
CA GLU A 143 -10.67 0.84 10.89
C GLU A 143 -11.68 1.90 10.44
N ILE A 144 -11.57 2.35 9.18
CA ILE A 144 -12.54 3.25 8.55
C ILE A 144 -13.94 2.63 8.55
N ALA A 145 -14.07 1.39 8.07
CA ALA A 145 -15.34 0.68 8.03
C ALA A 145 -15.96 0.55 9.42
N ALA A 146 -15.16 0.23 10.43
CA ALA A 146 -15.60 0.15 11.83
C ALA A 146 -16.05 1.52 12.35
N ARG A 147 -15.33 2.61 12.01
CA ARG A 147 -15.64 3.97 12.47
C ARG A 147 -16.88 4.57 11.80
N THR A 148 -17.13 4.26 10.53
CA THR A 148 -18.27 4.81 9.77
C THR A 148 -19.48 3.87 9.71
N GLY A 149 -19.38 2.65 10.24
CA GLY A 149 -20.46 1.65 10.22
C GLY A 149 -20.79 1.07 8.85
N VAL A 150 -19.88 1.16 7.87
CA VAL A 150 -20.09 0.59 6.52
C VAL A 150 -19.25 -0.65 6.29
N SER A 151 -19.54 -1.42 5.24
CA SER A 151 -18.73 -2.59 4.91
C SER A 151 -17.32 -2.18 4.43
N PRO A 152 -16.28 -3.03 4.61
CA PRO A 152 -14.95 -2.77 4.07
C PRO A 152 -14.94 -2.55 2.55
N ALA A 153 -15.80 -3.25 1.81
CA ALA A 153 -15.97 -3.07 0.37
C ALA A 153 -16.55 -1.69 0.03
N ALA A 154 -17.56 -1.23 0.79
CA ALA A 154 -18.11 0.11 0.64
C ALA A 154 -17.09 1.20 0.98
N ALA A 155 -16.33 1.04 2.07
CA ALA A 155 -15.27 1.97 2.46
C ALA A 155 -14.19 2.07 1.36
N LYS A 156 -13.75 0.93 0.79
CA LYS A 156 -12.81 0.91 -0.34
C LYS A 156 -13.34 1.63 -1.57
N SER A 157 -14.59 1.36 -1.95
CA SER A 157 -15.24 2.00 -3.10
C SER A 157 -15.39 3.52 -2.93
N ARG A 158 -15.85 3.96 -1.74
CA ARG A 158 -15.97 5.38 -1.39
C ARG A 158 -14.63 6.10 -1.43
N LEU A 159 -13.58 5.51 -0.86
CA LEU A 159 -12.23 6.07 -0.89
C LEU A 159 -11.70 6.22 -2.33
N HIS A 160 -11.92 5.21 -3.18
CA HIS A 160 -11.54 5.30 -4.58
C HIS A 160 -12.28 6.45 -5.27
N ARG A 161 -13.61 6.55 -5.07
CA ARG A 161 -14.41 7.64 -5.65
C ARG A 161 -13.99 9.02 -5.14
N ALA A 162 -13.71 9.15 -3.84
CA ALA A 162 -13.21 10.38 -3.24
C ALA A 162 -11.93 10.88 -3.93
N ARG A 163 -10.96 9.99 -4.16
CA ARG A 163 -9.71 10.35 -4.84
C ARG A 163 -9.87 10.67 -6.32
N THR A 164 -10.82 10.02 -7.00
CA THR A 164 -11.15 10.34 -8.39
C THR A 164 -11.74 11.75 -8.48
N LEU A 165 -12.71 12.08 -7.64
CA LEU A 165 -13.33 13.41 -7.59
C LEU A 165 -12.30 14.51 -7.25
N ALA A 166 -11.46 14.27 -6.23
CA ALA A 166 -10.41 15.22 -5.86
C ALA A 166 -9.45 15.47 -7.03
N ARG A 167 -9.11 14.42 -7.79
CA ARG A 167 -8.26 14.55 -8.98
C ARG A 167 -8.94 15.33 -10.10
N GLU A 168 -10.21 15.03 -10.38
CA GLU A 168 -10.98 15.75 -11.41
C GLU A 168 -11.01 17.25 -11.11
N TYR A 169 -11.15 17.64 -9.85
CA TYR A 169 -11.06 19.04 -9.43
C TYR A 169 -9.66 19.63 -9.63
N LEU A 170 -8.62 18.93 -9.20
CA LEU A 170 -7.23 19.41 -9.30
C LEU A 170 -6.66 19.45 -10.73
N LEU A 171 -7.35 18.85 -11.70
CA LEU A 171 -6.95 18.84 -13.12
C LEU A 171 -7.86 19.72 -14.00
N ALA A 172 -8.91 20.31 -13.43
CA ALA A 172 -9.82 21.23 -14.12
C ALA A 172 -9.22 22.64 -14.19
#